data_AF-A0A015I4W5-F1
#
_entry.id   AF-A0A015I4W5-F1
#
_cell.length_a   1.000
_cell.length_b   1.000
_cell.length_c   1.000
_cell.angle_alpha   90.00
_cell.angle_beta   90.00
_cell.angle_gamma   90.00
#
_symmetry.space_group_name_H-M   'P 1'
#
loop_
_entity.id
_entity.type
_entity.pdbx_description
1 polymer ?
#
loop_
_entity_poly.entity_id
_entity_poly.type
_entity_poly.pdbx_seq_one_letter_code
_entity_poly.pdbx_strand_id
1 'polypeptide(L)'
;MSDNIIMHDTDEWIKEAINKEHIKYYEYSEFSDFKEIGSGGFGKVYRANWKNLKCFALKSFFNLNKVTLKEIVCELKIQREVDYHDNIIRCHGITKFESAGIIMIP
;
A
#
# COMPACT_ATOMS: atom_id res chain seq x y z
N MET A 1 -25.67 -7.85 -4.17
CA MET A 1 -25.30 -7.74 -5.61
C MET A 1 -24.34 -6.57 -5.89
N SER A 2 -24.41 -5.47 -5.16
CA SER A 2 -23.53 -4.29 -5.27
C SER A 2 -22.09 -4.49 -4.75
N ASP A 3 -21.80 -5.60 -4.06
CA ASP A 3 -20.46 -5.86 -3.51
C ASP A 3 -19.44 -6.34 -4.54
N ASN A 4 -19.88 -7.13 -5.53
CA ASN A 4 -18.98 -7.65 -6.57
C ASN A 4 -18.54 -6.57 -7.58
N ILE A 5 -19.42 -5.58 -7.88
CA ILE A 5 -19.13 -4.52 -8.86
C ILE A 5 -18.06 -3.55 -8.31
N ILE A 6 -18.14 -3.18 -7.03
CA ILE A 6 -17.21 -2.22 -6.42
C ILE A 6 -15.83 -2.84 -6.15
N MET A 7 -15.78 -4.15 -5.91
CA MET A 7 -14.51 -4.88 -5.73
C MET A 7 -13.72 -4.92 -7.04
N HIS A 8 -14.40 -5.12 -8.17
CA HIS A 8 -13.80 -5.05 -9.51
C HIS A 8 -13.19 -3.67 -9.80
N ASP A 9 -13.95 -2.60 -9.52
CA ASP A 9 -13.55 -1.22 -9.80
C ASP A 9 -12.31 -0.77 -9.00
N THR A 10 -12.21 -1.18 -7.73
CA THR A 10 -11.07 -0.81 -6.87
C THR A 10 -9.78 -1.54 -7.30
N ASP A 11 -9.88 -2.83 -7.62
CA ASP A 11 -8.74 -3.62 -8.13
C ASP A 11 -8.28 -3.12 -9.51
N GLU A 12 -9.22 -2.72 -10.36
CA GLU A 12 -8.95 -2.17 -11.69
C GLU A 12 -8.25 -0.81 -11.58
N TRP A 13 -8.70 0.08 -10.68
CA TRP A 13 -8.04 1.36 -10.45
C TRP A 13 -6.60 1.20 -9.97
N ILE A 14 -6.31 0.27 -9.06
CA ILE A 14 -4.94 0.03 -8.58
C ILE A 14 -4.06 -0.47 -9.72
N LYS A 15 -4.55 -1.42 -10.52
CA LYS A 15 -3.81 -1.92 -11.70
C LYS A 15 -3.55 -0.78 -12.70
N GLU A 16 -4.54 0.04 -12.98
CA GLU A 16 -4.40 1.20 -13.86
C GLU A 16 -3.39 2.21 -13.31
N ALA A 17 -3.43 2.50 -12.00
CA ALA A 17 -2.49 3.40 -11.35
C ALA A 17 -1.05 2.88 -11.39
N ILE A 18 -0.83 1.56 -11.28
CA ILE A 18 0.48 0.95 -11.49
C ILE A 18 0.90 1.08 -12.97
N ASN A 19 0.01 0.71 -13.90
CA ASN A 19 0.30 0.74 -15.34
C ASN A 19 0.59 2.15 -15.88
N LYS A 20 -0.05 3.17 -15.31
CA LYS A 20 0.19 4.58 -15.64
C LYS A 20 1.36 5.19 -14.87
N GLU A 21 2.13 4.37 -14.13
CA GLU A 21 3.26 4.79 -13.30
C GLU A 21 2.91 5.86 -12.26
N HIS A 22 1.63 5.93 -11.88
CA HIS A 22 1.13 6.84 -10.85
C HIS A 22 1.43 6.34 -9.45
N ILE A 23 1.59 5.02 -9.30
CA ILE A 23 1.98 4.36 -8.06
C ILE A 23 3.06 3.35 -8.42
N LYS A 24 4.18 3.42 -7.71
CA LYS A 24 5.25 2.46 -7.91
C LYS A 24 4.89 1.13 -7.26
N TYR A 25 4.96 0.06 -8.04
CA TYR A 25 4.85 -1.29 -7.53
C TYR A 25 6.24 -1.86 -7.21
N TYR A 26 6.34 -2.54 -6.08
CA TYR A 26 7.55 -3.24 -5.65
C TYR A 26 7.26 -4.72 -5.47
N GLU A 27 8.17 -5.56 -5.95
CA GLU A 27 8.07 -7.00 -5.71
C GLU A 27 8.34 -7.31 -4.24
N TYR A 28 7.41 -8.01 -3.58
CA TYR A 28 7.52 -8.28 -2.15
C TYR A 28 8.78 -9.08 -1.79
N SER A 29 9.22 -9.96 -2.70
CA SER A 29 10.43 -10.77 -2.57
C SER A 29 11.73 -9.96 -2.56
N GLU A 30 11.70 -8.69 -2.98
CA GLU A 30 12.85 -7.79 -2.93
C GLU A 30 13.07 -7.16 -1.54
N PHE A 31 12.16 -7.41 -0.59
CA PHE A 31 12.26 -6.96 0.78
C PHE A 31 12.81 -8.06 1.71
N SER A 32 13.64 -7.64 2.66
CA SER A 32 14.25 -8.48 3.69
C SER A 32 14.26 -7.78 5.06
N ASP A 33 14.70 -8.49 6.09
CA ASP A 33 14.91 -7.95 7.45
C ASP A 33 13.67 -7.30 8.07
N PHE A 34 12.51 -7.95 7.91
CA PHE A 34 11.24 -7.48 8.42
C PHE A 34 11.25 -7.42 9.96
N LYS A 35 11.01 -6.22 10.49
CA LYS A 35 10.85 -5.98 11.93
C LYS A 35 9.58 -5.17 12.18
N GLU A 36 8.66 -5.69 12.99
CA GLU A 36 7.49 -4.93 13.42
C GLU A 36 7.94 -3.69 14.21
N ILE A 37 7.48 -2.50 13.80
CA ILE A 37 7.80 -1.21 14.44
C ILE A 37 6.55 -0.53 15.02
N GLY A 38 5.36 -1.03 14.71
CA GLY A 38 4.12 -0.52 15.28
C GLY A 38 2.92 -1.36 14.87
N SER A 39 1.86 -1.26 15.67
CA SER A 39 0.55 -1.82 15.37
C SER A 39 -0.53 -0.87 15.87
N GLY A 40 -1.66 -0.83 15.18
CA GLY A 40 -2.80 0.01 15.52
C GLY A 40 -4.10 -0.56 14.97
N GLY A 41 -5.20 0.19 15.07
CA GLY A 41 -6.52 -0.30 14.66
C GLY A 41 -6.63 -0.69 13.18
N PHE A 42 -5.80 -0.11 12.32
CA PHE A 42 -5.85 -0.30 10.87
C PHE A 42 -4.89 -1.39 10.36
N GLY A 43 -3.98 -1.89 11.20
CA GLY A 43 -3.00 -2.88 10.80
C GLY A 43 -1.65 -2.78 11.51
N LYS A 44 -0.62 -3.35 10.88
CA LYS A 44 0.75 -3.40 11.40
C LYS A 44 1.70 -2.65 10.48
N VAL A 45 2.75 -2.10 11.05
CA VAL A 45 3.83 -1.45 10.33
C VAL A 45 5.12 -2.19 10.59
N TYR A 46 5.80 -2.57 9.51
CA TYR A 46 7.08 -3.25 9.52
C TYR A 46 8.13 -2.33 8.92
N ARG A 47 9.32 -2.34 9.48
CA ARG A 47 10.52 -1.87 8.81
C ARG A 47 11.08 -3.03 7.98
N ALA A 48 11.43 -2.79 6.72
CA ALA A 48 12.14 -3.76 5.89
C ALA A 48 13.21 -3.08 5.01
N ASN A 49 14.21 -3.84 4.59
CA ASN A 49 15.24 -3.41 3.66
C ASN A 49 14.82 -3.81 2.24
N TRP A 50 14.78 -2.87 1.31
CA TRP A 50 14.59 -3.14 -0.11
C TRP A 50 15.95 -3.28 -0.81
N LYS A 51 16.23 -4.45 -1.39
CA LYS A 51 17.48 -4.79 -2.09
C LYS A 51 18.76 -4.49 -1.29
N ASN A 52 18.69 -4.44 0.04
CA ASN A 52 19.77 -3.95 0.92
C ASN A 52 20.28 -2.53 0.59
N LEU A 53 19.51 -1.73 -0.16
CA LEU A 53 19.89 -0.37 -0.59
C LEU A 53 19.19 0.71 0.24
N LYS A 54 17.89 0.53 0.47
CA LYS A 54 17.06 1.52 1.16
C LYS A 54 16.15 0.82 2.15
N CYS A 55 15.90 1.47 3.28
CA CYS A 55 14.95 1.01 4.27
C CYS A 55 13.58 1.66 4.06
N PHE A 56 12.52 0.88 4.15
CA PHE A 56 11.14 1.33 4.00
C PHE A 56 10.28 0.89 5.20
N ALA A 57 9.20 1.64 5.42
CA ALA A 57 8.08 1.20 6.24
C ALA A 57 7.06 0.48 5.34
N LEU A 58 6.53 -0.63 5.80
CA LEU A 58 5.52 -1.45 5.12
C LEU A 58 4.31 -1.55 6.04
N LYS A 59 3.21 -0.92 5.64
CA LYS A 59 1.94 -0.91 6.37
C LYS A 59 1.03 -2.00 5.80
N SER A 60 0.83 -3.06 6.57
CA SER A 60 -0.18 -4.09 6.29
C SER A 60 -1.51 -3.70 6.91
N PHE A 61 -2.60 -4.27 6.40
CA PHE A 61 -3.96 -3.97 6.86
C PHE A 61 -4.62 -5.20 7.46
N PHE A 62 -5.35 -5.01 8.56
CA PHE A 62 -6.19 -6.08 9.10
C PHE A 62 -7.46 -6.25 8.26
N ASN A 63 -7.93 -7.49 8.14
CA ASN A 63 -9.21 -7.83 7.51
C ASN A 63 -9.41 -7.12 6.16
N LEU A 64 -8.52 -7.36 5.20
CA LEU A 64 -8.67 -6.82 3.84
C LEU A 64 -10.01 -7.24 3.24
N ASN A 65 -10.94 -6.29 3.27
CA ASN A 65 -12.25 -6.39 2.68
C ASN A 65 -12.47 -5.20 1.76
N LYS A 66 -13.65 -5.14 1.13
CA LYS A 66 -14.01 -4.07 0.20
C LYS A 66 -13.93 -2.67 0.81
N VAL A 67 -14.28 -2.51 2.08
CA VAL A 67 -14.21 -1.22 2.78
C VAL A 67 -12.75 -0.82 2.96
N THR A 68 -11.91 -1.72 3.48
CA THR A 68 -10.47 -1.47 3.66
C THR A 68 -9.76 -1.16 2.34
N LEU A 69 -10.08 -1.88 1.26
CA LEU A 69 -9.50 -1.61 -0.06
C LEU A 69 -9.89 -0.22 -0.58
N LYS A 70 -11.14 0.20 -0.38
CA LYS A 70 -11.60 1.54 -0.75
C LYS A 70 -10.89 2.61 0.07
N GLU A 71 -10.67 2.37 1.36
CA GLU A 71 -9.89 3.27 2.23
C GLU A 71 -8.44 3.39 1.76
N ILE A 72 -7.79 2.28 1.40
CA ILE A 72 -6.44 2.27 0.83
C ILE A 72 -6.39 3.11 -0.45
N VAL A 73 -7.33 2.91 -1.39
CA VAL A 73 -7.38 3.71 -2.62
C VAL A 73 -7.64 5.19 -2.34
N CYS A 74 -8.47 5.50 -1.34
CA CYS A 74 -8.71 6.88 -0.93
C CYS A 74 -7.43 7.53 -0.35
N GLU A 75 -6.72 6.83 0.54
CA GLU A 75 -5.45 7.29 1.13
C GLU A 75 -4.41 7.56 0.03
N LEU A 76 -4.27 6.64 -0.94
CA LEU A 76 -3.37 6.80 -2.08
C LEU A 76 -3.73 7.99 -2.98
N LYS A 77 -5.03 8.23 -3.22
CA LYS A 77 -5.48 9.40 -4.00
C LYS A 77 -5.15 10.70 -3.29
N ILE A 78 -5.47 10.80 -2.00
CA ILE A 78 -5.19 12.01 -1.20
C ILE A 78 -3.69 12.26 -1.12
N GLN A 79 -2.88 11.25 -0.84
CA GLN A 79 -1.42 11.39 -0.76
C GLN A 79 -0.82 11.92 -2.06
N ARG A 80 -1.31 11.48 -3.21
CA ARG A 80 -0.88 12.01 -4.52
C ARG A 80 -1.22 13.49 -4.72
N GLU A 81 -2.34 13.96 -4.18
CA GLU A 81 -2.73 15.37 -4.27
C GLU A 81 -1.86 16.28 -3.38
N VAL A 82 -1.26 15.73 -2.31
CA VAL A 82 -0.50 16.51 -1.30
C VAL A 82 1.00 16.19 -1.27
N ASP A 83 1.51 15.37 -2.20
CA ASP A 83 2.90 14.88 -2.27
C ASP A 83 3.95 16.00 -2.50
N TYR A 84 3.50 17.20 -2.84
CA TYR A 84 4.38 18.35 -3.07
C TYR A 84 4.96 18.95 -1.77
N HIS A 85 4.44 18.60 -0.59
CA HIS A 85 4.87 19.22 0.66
C HIS A 85 5.81 18.33 1.48
N ASP A 86 7.00 18.83 1.81
CA ASP A 86 8.03 18.06 2.53
C ASP A 86 7.69 17.68 3.99
N ASN A 87 6.62 18.25 4.56
CA ASN A 87 6.15 17.95 5.92
C ASN A 87 5.05 16.89 5.94
N ILE A 88 4.67 16.36 4.77
CA ILE A 88 3.68 15.29 4.63
C ILE A 88 4.41 14.01 4.24
N ILE A 89 4.06 12.91 4.90
CA ILE A 89 4.63 11.59 4.60
C ILE A 89 4.21 11.20 3.17
N ARG A 90 5.19 10.91 2.32
CA ARG A 90 5.00 10.56 0.92
C ARG A 90 4.79 9.06 0.77
N CYS A 91 3.75 8.65 0.04
CA CYS A 91 3.64 7.25 -0.34
C CYS A 91 4.66 6.91 -1.44
N HIS A 92 5.62 6.05 -1.10
CA HIS A 92 6.61 5.58 -2.04
C HIS A 92 6.07 4.51 -3.00
N GLY A 93 4.99 3.82 -2.63
CA GLY A 93 4.36 2.85 -3.51
C GLY A 93 3.59 1.77 -2.75
N ILE A 94 3.39 0.65 -3.42
CA ILE A 94 2.71 -0.53 -2.86
C ILE A 94 3.45 -1.81 -3.21
N THR A 95 3.20 -2.85 -2.43
CA THR A 95 3.61 -4.22 -2.73
C THR A 95 2.45 -5.18 -2.42
N LYS A 96 2.52 -6.41 -2.93
CA LYS A 96 1.50 -7.42 -2.70
C LYS A 96 2.12 -8.67 -2.11
N PHE A 97 1.58 -9.13 -0.98
CA PHE A 97 1.95 -10.39 -0.36
C PHE A 97 0.79 -11.38 -0.48
N GLU A 98 1.05 -12.60 -0.94
CA GLU A 98 -0.01 -13.55 -1.31
C GLU A 98 -1.01 -13.83 -0.17
N SER A 99 -0.56 -13.89 1.09
CA SER A 99 -1.42 -14.17 2.24
C SER A 99 -1.96 -12.92 2.95
N ALA A 100 -1.31 -11.76 2.79
CA ALA A 100 -1.71 -10.51 3.44
C ALA A 100 -2.28 -9.45 2.49
N GLY A 101 -2.39 -9.75 1.19
CA GLY A 101 -2.91 -8.86 0.17
C GLY A 101 -2.03 -7.62 -0.07
N ILE A 102 -2.68 -6.46 -0.26
CA ILE A 102 -1.99 -5.20 -0.59
C ILE A 102 -1.34 -4.62 0.67
N ILE A 103 -0.09 -4.20 0.53
CA ILE A 103 0.71 -3.54 1.57
C ILE A 103 1.14 -2.18 1.01
N MET A 104 0.94 -1.12 1.80
CA MET A 104 1.40 0.21 1.43
C MET A 104 2.82 0.47 1.91
N ILE A 105 3.56 1.24 1.13
CA ILE A 105 4.91 1.70 1.42
C ILE A 105 4.84 3.23 1.59
N PRO A 106 4.46 3.72 2.79
CA PRO A 106 4.50 5.14 3.12
C PRO A 106 5.94 5.67 3.26
#